data_AF-A0A380FP80-F1
#
_entry.id   AF-A0A380FP80-F1
#
_cell.length_a   1.000
_cell.length_b   1.000
_cell.length_c   1.000
_cell.angle_alpha   90.00
_cell.angle_beta   90.00
_cell.angle_gamma   90.00
#
_symmetry.space_group_name_H-M   'P 1'
#
loop_
_entity.id
_entity.type
_entity.pdbx_description
1 polymer ?
#
loop_
_entity_poly.entity_id
_entity_poly.type
_entity_poly.pdbx_seq_one_letter_code
_entity_poly.pdbx_strand_id
1 'polypeptide(L)'
;MIIAPINEEFLFRHLLIGELGKKFSFTLMSIISVIIFASLHVTEAKSPLEIVMYLIIAIGLAYVYLKSGRKLSVAIALHALNNLIAYCAMVFMV
;
A
#
# COMPACT_ATOMS: atom_id res chain seq x y z
N MET A 1 -12.21 -7.69 -5.28
CA MET A 1 -11.13 -7.25 -4.35
C MET A 1 -9.73 -7.78 -4.69
N ILE A 2 -9.46 -8.36 -5.88
CA ILE A 2 -8.09 -8.75 -6.30
C ILE A 2 -7.49 -7.75 -7.30
N ILE A 3 -8.31 -7.23 -8.21
CA ILE A 3 -7.87 -6.27 -9.25
C ILE A 3 -7.38 -4.95 -8.62
N ALA A 4 -8.05 -4.46 -7.58
CA ALA A 4 -7.66 -3.23 -6.89
C ALA A 4 -6.23 -3.30 -6.31
N PRO A 5 -5.87 -4.31 -5.48
CA PRO A 5 -4.49 -4.52 -5.05
C PRO A 5 -3.48 -4.60 -6.20
N ILE A 6 -3.81 -5.24 -7.33
CA ILE A 6 -2.90 -5.33 -8.48
C ILE A 6 -2.60 -3.94 -9.05
N ASN A 7 -3.64 -3.15 -9.31
CA ASN A 7 -3.50 -1.81 -9.90
C ASN A 7 -2.75 -0.86 -8.95
N GLU A 8 -3.10 -0.90 -7.67
CA GLU A 8 -2.48 -0.07 -6.65
C GLU A 8 -1.00 -0.42 -6.47
N GLU A 9 -0.65 -1.70 -6.29
CA GLU A 9 0.75 -2.07 -6.11
C GLU A 9 1.57 -1.85 -7.41
N PHE A 10 0.96 -1.99 -8.59
CA PHE A 10 1.63 -1.63 -9.84
C PHE A 10 1.98 -0.13 -9.87
N LEU A 11 1.04 0.74 -9.54
CA LEU A 11 1.29 2.18 -9.52
C LEU A 11 2.30 2.57 -8.42
N PHE A 12 2.07 2.14 -7.19
CA PHE A 12 2.82 2.62 -6.04
C PHE A 12 4.15 1.89 -5.84
N ARG A 13 4.23 0.58 -6.09
CA ARG A 13 5.47 -0.16 -5.89
C ARG A 13 6.27 -0.28 -7.16
N HIS A 14 5.65 -0.70 -8.25
CA HIS A 14 6.39 -0.90 -9.50
C HIS A 14 6.79 0.44 -10.13
N LEU A 15 5.84 1.32 -10.44
CA LEU A 15 6.15 2.59 -11.11
C LEU A 15 6.83 3.60 -10.16
N LEU A 16 6.17 3.95 -9.05
CA LEU A 16 6.65 5.02 -8.18
C LEU A 16 7.92 4.62 -7.41
N ILE A 17 7.93 3.51 -6.66
CA ILE A 17 9.15 3.08 -5.96
C ILE A 17 10.15 2.40 -6.92
N GLY A 18 9.69 1.48 -7.77
CA GLY A 18 10.55 0.62 -8.58
C GLY A 18 11.24 1.37 -9.72
N GLU A 19 10.49 2.06 -10.57
CA GLU A 19 11.03 2.75 -11.74
C GLU A 19 11.56 4.15 -11.41
N LEU A 20 10.77 4.99 -10.71
CA LEU A 20 11.24 6.33 -10.34
C LEU A 20 12.32 6.27 -9.26
N GLY A 21 12.32 5.27 -8.38
CA GLY A 21 13.39 5.10 -7.38
C GLY A 21 14.77 4.80 -7.98
N LYS A 22 14.83 4.23 -9.21
CA LYS A 22 16.10 4.08 -9.96
C LYS A 22 16.66 5.42 -10.44
N LYS A 23 15.78 6.39 -10.74
CA LYS A 23 16.16 7.74 -11.23
C LYS A 23 16.43 8.71 -10.09
N PHE A 24 15.73 8.54 -8.97
CA PHE A 24 15.84 9.37 -7.78
C PHE A 24 16.43 8.56 -6.63
N SER A 25 15.66 8.32 -5.56
CA SER A 25 16.06 7.51 -4.40
C SER A 25 14.90 6.61 -4.00
N PHE A 26 15.19 5.33 -3.73
CA PHE A 26 14.19 4.39 -3.22
C PHE A 26 13.58 4.84 -1.90
N THR A 27 14.37 5.46 -1.01
CA THR A 27 13.86 6.02 0.25
C THR A 27 12.88 7.14 -0.01
N LEU A 28 13.25 8.12 -0.84
CA LEU A 28 12.40 9.27 -1.15
C LEU A 28 11.09 8.82 -1.83
N MET A 29 11.18 7.95 -2.83
CA MET A 29 9.99 7.45 -3.52
C MET A 29 9.12 6.58 -2.62
N SER A 30 9.70 5.88 -1.63
CA SER A 30 8.93 5.12 -0.65
C SER A 30 8.13 6.04 0.28
N ILE A 31 8.73 7.14 0.75
CA ILE A 31 8.03 8.14 1.57
C ILE A 31 6.86 8.75 0.79
N ILE A 32 7.11 9.19 -0.45
CA ILE A 32 6.08 9.75 -1.33
C ILE A 32 4.97 8.72 -1.58
N SER A 33 5.35 7.47 -1.86
CA SER A 33 4.41 6.38 -2.08
C SER A 33 3.51 6.11 -0.88
N VAL A 34 4.08 6.10 0.33
CA VAL A 34 3.32 5.91 1.59
C VAL A 34 2.34 7.05 1.81
N ILE A 35 2.78 8.30 1.65
CA ILE A 35 1.94 9.48 1.87
C ILE A 35 0.77 9.50 0.88
N ILE A 36 1.05 9.38 -0.42
CA ILE A 36 -0.01 9.43 -1.44
C ILE A 36 -1.00 8.27 -1.27
N PHE A 37 -0.49 7.04 -1.04
CA PHE A 37 -1.35 5.88 -0.82
C PHE A 37 -2.29 6.10 0.36
N ALA A 38 -1.77 6.51 1.52
CA ALA A 38 -2.58 6.73 2.71
C ALA A 38 -3.59 7.87 2.52
N SER A 39 -3.20 8.97 1.88
CA SER A 39 -4.08 10.12 1.61
C SER A 39 -5.28 9.76 0.73
N LEU A 40 -5.08 8.91 -0.29
CA LEU A 40 -6.18 8.48 -1.18
C LEU A 40 -7.21 7.58 -0.49
N HIS A 41 -6.83 6.94 0.62
CA HIS A 41 -7.71 6.05 1.37
C HIS A 41 -8.56 6.76 2.44
N VAL A 42 -8.32 8.06 2.67
CA VAL A 42 -9.01 8.86 3.69
C VAL A 42 -9.76 10.06 3.11
N THR A 43 -10.11 10.02 1.82
CA THR A 43 -10.88 11.11 1.18
C THR A 43 -12.26 11.31 1.81
N GLU A 44 -12.84 10.24 2.35
CA GLU A 44 -14.15 10.23 3.02
C GLU A 44 -14.03 10.00 4.54
N ALA A 45 -12.85 10.23 5.13
CA ALA A 45 -12.62 9.98 6.55
C ALA A 45 -13.46 10.93 7.43
N LYS A 46 -14.00 10.41 8.53
CA LYS A 46 -14.75 11.18 9.53
C LYS A 46 -13.86 11.71 10.65
N SER A 47 -12.68 11.11 10.79
CA SER A 47 -11.65 11.51 11.76
C SER A 47 -10.27 11.55 11.11
N PRO A 48 -9.43 12.56 11.42
CA PRO A 48 -8.04 12.59 10.98
C PRO A 48 -7.21 11.37 11.41
N LEU A 49 -7.63 10.69 12.49
CA LEU A 49 -6.92 9.52 13.01
C LEU A 49 -7.05 8.28 12.12
N GLU A 50 -8.03 8.25 11.21
CA GLU A 50 -8.23 7.11 10.29
C GLU A 50 -7.02 6.90 9.36
N ILE A 51 -6.25 7.96 9.07
CA ILE A 51 -5.05 7.87 8.23
C ILE A 51 -3.94 7.00 8.84
N VAL A 52 -3.91 6.87 10.18
CA VAL A 52 -2.86 6.14 10.89
C VAL A 52 -2.82 4.68 10.46
N MET A 53 -3.99 4.04 10.31
CA MET A 53 -4.08 2.65 9.86
C MET A 53 -3.53 2.50 8.44
N TYR A 54 -3.89 3.42 7.54
CA TYR A 54 -3.42 3.37 6.15
C TYR A 54 -1.93 3.68 6.02
N LEU A 55 -1.36 4.53 6.87
CA LEU A 55 0.10 4.73 6.95
C LEU A 55 0.81 3.44 7.35
N ILE A 56 0.31 2.71 8.36
CA ILE A 56 0.89 1.44 8.79
C ILE A 56 0.87 0.41 7.65
N ILE A 57 -0.27 0.27 6.97
CA ILE A 57 -0.43 -0.65 5.84
C ILE A 57 0.53 -0.26 4.71
N ALA A 58 0.56 1.01 4.31
CA ALA A 58 1.39 1.49 3.22
C ALA A 58 2.89 1.33 3.51
N ILE A 59 3.34 1.60 4.76
CA ILE A 59 4.71 1.37 5.21
C ILE A 59 5.04 -0.12 5.14
N GLY A 60 4.14 -0.99 5.63
CA GLY A 60 4.29 -2.44 5.56
C GLY A 60 4.50 -2.92 4.12
N LEU A 61 3.63 -2.51 3.20
CA LEU A 61 3.71 -2.87 1.78
C LEU A 61 4.99 -2.35 1.11
N ALA A 62 5.38 -1.10 1.35
CA ALA A 62 6.64 -0.56 0.84
C ALA A 62 7.85 -1.34 1.38
N TYR A 63 7.83 -1.70 2.67
CA TYR A 63 8.88 -2.48 3.32
C TYR A 63 9.02 -3.88 2.72
N VAL A 64 7.95 -4.67 2.61
CA VAL A 64 8.05 -6.03 2.03
C VAL A 64 8.40 -5.99 0.55
N TYR A 65 7.94 -4.98 -0.19
CA TYR A 65 8.35 -4.79 -1.58
C TYR A 65 9.87 -4.60 -1.69
N LEU A 66 10.45 -3.68 -0.92
CA LEU A 66 11.90 -3.46 -0.94
C LEU A 66 12.67 -4.69 -0.41
N LYS A 67 12.24 -5.28 0.70
CA LYS A 67 12.89 -6.42 1.33
C LYS A 67 12.90 -7.68 0.46
N SER A 68 11.85 -7.87 -0.35
CA SER A 68 11.74 -9.00 -1.28
C SER A 68 12.57 -8.83 -2.56
N GLY A 69 13.33 -7.73 -2.69
CA GLY A 69 14.07 -7.41 -3.91
C GLY A 69 13.17 -6.79 -4.99
N ARG A 70 12.16 -6.02 -4.59
CA ARG A 70 11.16 -5.37 -5.46
C ARG A 70 10.29 -6.36 -6.22
N LYS A 71 9.91 -7.48 -5.58
CA LYS A 71 8.97 -8.44 -6.16
C LYS A 71 7.55 -7.92 -6.01
N LEU A 72 6.94 -7.52 -7.12
CA LEU A 72 5.58 -6.99 -7.14
C LEU A 72 4.55 -8.02 -6.63
N SER A 73 4.74 -9.31 -6.94
CA SER A 73 3.86 -10.39 -6.49
C SER A 73 3.76 -10.51 -4.96
N VAL A 74 4.86 -10.24 -4.23
CA VAL A 74 4.87 -10.29 -2.76
C VAL A 74 4.02 -9.16 -2.17
N ALA A 75 4.15 -7.96 -2.72
CA ALA A 75 3.35 -6.81 -2.29
C ALA A 75 1.86 -7.01 -2.61
N ILE A 76 1.53 -7.49 -3.82
CA ILE A 76 0.15 -7.83 -4.22
C ILE A 76 -0.46 -8.87 -3.28
N ALA A 77 0.28 -9.94 -2.98
CA ALA A 77 -0.21 -11.01 -2.10
C ALA A 77 -0.50 -10.49 -0.69
N LEU A 78 0.40 -9.69 -0.10
CA LEU A 78 0.17 -9.11 1.22
C LEU A 78 -1.01 -8.13 1.23
N HIS A 79 -1.12 -7.28 0.20
CA HIS A 79 -2.22 -6.34 0.09
C HIS A 79 -3.56 -7.06 -0.07
N ALA A 80 -3.64 -8.05 -0.95
CA ALA A 80 -4.84 -8.87 -1.12
C ALA A 80 -5.23 -9.59 0.18
N LEU A 81 -4.26 -10.09 0.95
CA LEU A 81 -4.49 -10.69 2.27
C LEU A 81 -5.04 -9.66 3.28
N ASN A 82 -4.47 -8.46 3.34
CA ASN A 82 -4.97 -7.38 4.19
C ASN A 82 -6.44 -7.05 3.87
N ASN A 83 -6.77 -6.96 2.57
CA ASN A 83 -8.14 -6.68 2.15
C ASN A 83 -9.10 -7.83 2.47
N LEU A 84 -8.65 -9.08 2.38
CA LEU A 84 -9.43 -10.23 2.81
C LEU A 84 -9.72 -10.21 4.31
N ILE A 85 -8.71 -9.91 5.14
CA ILE A 85 -8.88 -9.78 6.60
C ILE A 85 -9.87 -8.65 6.92
N ALA A 86 -9.71 -7.48 6.29
CA ALA A 86 -10.62 -6.35 6.48
C ALA A 86 -12.06 -6.70 6.07
N TYR A 87 -12.24 -7.40 4.96
CA TYR A 87 -13.54 -7.87 4.51
C TYR A 87 -14.16 -8.86 5.51
N CYS A 88 -13.39 -9.86 5.97
CA CYS A 88 -13.87 -10.80 6.99
C CYS A 88 -14.24 -10.08 8.29
N ALA A 89 -13.41 -9.15 8.77
CA ALA A 89 -13.71 -8.36 9.96
C ALA A 89 -15.02 -7.58 9.80
N MET A 90 -15.24 -6.95 8.64
CA MET A 90 -16.50 -6.25 8.32
C MET A 90 -17.71 -7.19 8.33
N VAL A 91 -17.57 -8.43 7.85
CA VAL A 91 -18.69 -9.38 7.78
C VAL A 91 -19.00 -10.04 9.12
N PHE A 92 -18.00 -10.27 9.98
CA PHE A 92 -18.17 -11.01 11.24
C PHE A 92 -18.25 -10.13 12.50
N MET A 93 -17.82 -8.86 12.44
CA MET A 93 -17.94 -7.90 13.55
C MET A 93 -19.13 -6.93 13.39
N VAL A 94 -19.90 -7.08 12.31
CA VAL A 94 -21.23 -6.46 12.10
C VAL A 94 -22.28 -7.52 12.40
#